data_AF-A0AA43FF27-F1
#
_entry.id   AF-A0AA43FF27-F1
#
_cell.length_a   1.000
_cell.length_b   1.000
_cell.length_c   1.000
_cell.angle_alpha   90.00
_cell.angle_beta   90.00
_cell.angle_gamma   90.00
#
_symmetry.space_group_name_H-M   'P 1'
#
loop_
_entity.id
_entity.type
_entity.pdbx_description
1 polymer ?
#
loop_
_entity_poly.entity_id
_entity_poly.type
_entity_poly.pdbx_seq_one_letter_code
_entity_poly.pdbx_strand_id
1 'polypeptide(L)'
;MSPYETMSVATDALEAGLYAALDGCDAYAAAVDGLLAKEMDKTEPNAVMIKRLTQFKARVTKIASFVEDDALTEFVFLRDRLFSVDQIDKGEFI
;
A
#
# COMPACT_ATOMS: atom_id res chain seq x y z
N MET A 1 30.46 0.74 1.15
CA MET A 1 29.14 0.93 0.54
C MET A 1 29.17 2.27 -0.17
N SER A 2 28.97 2.29 -1.47
CA SER A 2 28.91 3.55 -2.22
C SER A 2 27.59 4.28 -1.89
N PRO A 3 27.53 5.61 -2.08
CA PRO A 3 26.27 6.36 -1.94
C PRO A 3 25.12 5.79 -2.78
N TYR A 4 25.43 5.15 -3.93
CA TYR A 4 24.47 4.51 -4.82
C TYR A 4 23.89 3.22 -4.23
N GLU A 5 24.74 2.37 -3.66
CA GLU A 5 24.29 1.14 -2.99
C GLU A 5 23.40 1.48 -1.79
N THR A 6 23.76 2.51 -1.02
CA THR A 6 22.95 2.99 0.11
C THR A 6 21.59 3.54 -0.35
N MET A 7 21.56 4.27 -1.47
CA MET A 7 20.32 4.83 -2.03
C MET A 7 19.42 3.74 -2.61
N SER A 8 19.96 2.77 -3.34
CA SER A 8 19.23 1.61 -3.85
C SER A 8 18.57 0.82 -2.71
N VAL A 9 19.31 0.50 -1.66
CA VAL A 9 18.78 -0.22 -0.49
C VAL A 9 17.70 0.60 0.22
N ALA A 10 17.86 1.92 0.32
CA ALA A 10 16.83 2.78 0.90
C ALA A 10 15.55 2.80 0.06
N THR A 11 15.67 2.81 -1.27
CA THR A 11 14.51 2.75 -2.18
C THR A 11 13.80 1.40 -2.11
N ASP A 12 14.53 0.28 -2.09
CA ASP A 12 13.95 -1.05 -1.93
C ASP A 12 13.21 -1.19 -0.59
N ALA A 13 13.79 -0.63 0.49
CA ALA A 13 13.16 -0.64 1.81
C ALA A 13 11.88 0.21 1.86
N LEU A 14 11.84 1.34 1.14
CA LEU A 14 10.65 2.18 1.01
C LEU A 14 9.55 1.47 0.20
N GLU A 15 9.90 0.81 -0.90
CA GLU A 15 8.97 0.01 -1.70
C GLU A 15 8.37 -1.14 -0.89
N ALA A 16 9.21 -1.89 -0.17
CA ALA A 16 8.76 -2.96 0.72
C ALA A 16 7.83 -2.43 1.81
N GLY A 17 8.12 -1.23 2.36
CA GLY A 17 7.26 -0.56 3.32
C GLY A 17 5.89 -0.15 2.75
N LEU A 18 5.84 0.31 1.50
CA LEU A 18 4.59 0.65 0.81
C LEU A 18 3.74 -0.59 0.57
N TYR A 19 4.32 -1.69 0.08
CA TYR A 19 3.60 -2.96 -0.08
C TYR A 19 3.10 -3.51 1.26
N ALA A 20 3.91 -3.45 2.32
CA ALA A 20 3.47 -3.88 3.65
C ALA A 20 2.31 -3.03 4.20
N ALA A 21 2.24 -1.74 3.87
CA ALA A 21 1.13 -0.88 4.24
C ALA A 21 -0.16 -1.24 3.47
N LEU A 22 -0.05 -1.59 2.18
CA LEU A 22 -1.17 -2.08 1.37
C LEU A 22 -1.70 -3.41 1.90
N ASP A 23 -0.82 -4.39 2.14
CA ASP A 23 -1.18 -5.69 2.74
C ASP A 23 -1.87 -5.51 4.10
N GLY A 24 -1.38 -4.55 4.91
CA GLY A 24 -2.00 -4.18 6.17
C GLY A 24 -3.42 -3.65 5.99
N CYS A 25 -3.66 -2.80 5.00
CA CYS A 25 -4.99 -2.27 4.68
C CYS A 25 -5.96 -3.39 4.26
N ASP A 26 -5.51 -4.33 3.43
CA ASP A 26 -6.30 -5.49 3.01
C ASP A 26 -6.64 -6.41 4.19
N ALA A 27 -5.66 -6.68 5.06
CA ALA A 27 -5.88 -7.45 6.28
C ALA A 27 -6.91 -6.78 7.20
N TYR A 28 -6.86 -5.46 7.36
CA TYR A 28 -7.86 -4.71 8.11
C TYR A 28 -9.25 -4.78 7.46
N ALA A 29 -9.35 -4.63 6.14
CA ALA A 29 -10.63 -4.73 5.43
C ALA A 29 -11.26 -6.13 5.61
N ALA A 30 -10.47 -7.19 5.48
CA ALA A 30 -10.91 -8.56 5.71
C ALA A 30 -11.35 -8.82 7.16
N ALA A 31 -10.63 -8.27 8.14
CA ALA A 31 -11.03 -8.36 9.54
C ALA A 31 -12.37 -7.67 9.80
N VAL A 32 -12.62 -6.52 9.17
CA VAL A 32 -13.89 -5.80 9.28
C VAL A 32 -15.03 -6.58 8.62
N ASP A 33 -14.79 -7.23 7.49
CA ASP A 33 -15.76 -8.12 6.85
C ASP A 33 -16.13 -9.30 7.74
N GLY A 34 -15.14 -9.92 8.39
CA GLY A 34 -15.38 -10.99 9.36
C GLY A 34 -16.19 -10.51 10.58
N LEU A 35 -15.98 -9.28 11.05
CA LEU A 35 -16.76 -8.69 12.13
C LEU A 35 -18.20 -8.34 11.69
N LEU A 36 -18.37 -7.82 10.48
CA LEU A 36 -19.68 -7.53 9.89
C LEU A 36 -20.51 -8.79 9.74
N ALA A 37 -19.93 -9.86 9.17
CA ALA A 37 -20.60 -11.15 9.02
C ALA A 37 -21.10 -11.68 10.38
N LYS A 38 -20.21 -11.70 11.39
CA LYS A 38 -20.57 -12.11 12.76
C LYS A 38 -21.67 -11.26 13.38
N GLU A 39 -21.73 -9.97 13.06
CA GLU A 39 -22.76 -9.08 13.59
C GLU A 39 -24.10 -9.27 12.89
N MET A 40 -24.09 -9.54 11.58
CA MET A 40 -25.28 -9.77 10.78
C MET A 40 -25.94 -11.12 11.04
N ASP A 41 -25.18 -12.11 11.52
CA ASP A 41 -25.70 -13.44 11.90
C ASP A 41 -26.48 -13.44 13.23
N LYS A 42 -26.53 -12.30 13.94
CA LYS A 42 -27.27 -12.18 15.19
C LYS A 42 -28.78 -12.07 14.93
N THR A 43 -29.56 -12.63 15.85
CA THR A 43 -31.03 -12.50 15.87
C THR A 43 -31.49 -11.03 15.93
N GLU A 44 -30.70 -10.16 16.56
CA GLU A 44 -30.91 -8.72 16.56
C GLU A 44 -29.58 -8.00 16.26
N PRO A 45 -29.32 -7.64 15.00
CA PRO A 45 -28.05 -7.02 14.60
C PRO A 45 -27.90 -5.60 15.17
N ASN A 46 -26.72 -5.26 15.70
CA ASN A 46 -26.45 -3.90 16.16
C ASN A 46 -26.21 -2.95 14.96
N ALA A 47 -27.27 -2.26 14.53
CA ALA A 47 -27.23 -1.34 13.40
C ALA A 47 -26.17 -0.23 13.54
N VAL A 48 -25.88 0.23 14.77
CA VAL A 48 -24.84 1.24 15.01
C VAL A 48 -23.45 0.65 14.79
N MET A 49 -23.21 -0.58 15.25
CA MET A 49 -21.94 -1.26 15.06
C MET A 49 -21.70 -1.61 13.59
N ILE A 50 -22.72 -2.13 12.89
CA ILE A 50 -22.67 -2.38 11.44
C ILE A 50 -22.28 -1.10 10.71
N LYS A 51 -22.97 0.02 10.98
CA LYS A 51 -22.67 1.31 10.34
C LYS A 51 -21.23 1.76 10.58
N ARG A 52 -20.72 1.62 11.82
CA ARG A 52 -19.33 2.00 12.17
C ARG A 52 -18.31 1.13 11.43
N LEU A 53 -18.53 -0.18 11.37
CA LEU A 53 -17.66 -1.12 10.67
C LEU A 53 -17.65 -0.84 9.16
N THR A 54 -18.82 -0.63 8.53
CA THR A 54 -18.89 -0.25 7.11
C THR A 54 -18.15 1.05 6.81
N GLN A 55 -18.32 2.08 7.64
CA GLN A 55 -17.61 3.35 7.48
C GLN A 55 -16.10 3.21 7.66
N PHE A 56 -15.67 2.38 8.62
CA PHE A 56 -14.26 2.12 8.86
C PHE A 56 -13.64 1.36 7.68
N LYS A 57 -14.29 0.31 7.16
CA LYS A 57 -13.87 -0.39 5.94
C LYS A 57 -13.69 0.58 4.77
N ALA A 58 -14.68 1.42 4.51
CA ALA A 58 -14.63 2.39 3.40
C ALA A 58 -13.44 3.37 3.52
N ARG A 59 -13.07 3.77 4.74
CA ARG A 59 -11.89 4.62 4.96
C ARG A 59 -10.59 3.88 4.69
N VAL A 60 -10.47 2.63 5.15
CA VAL A 60 -9.28 1.80 4.93
C VAL A 60 -9.08 1.53 3.43
N THR A 61 -10.14 1.15 2.72
CA THR A 61 -10.08 0.94 1.26
C THR A 61 -9.69 2.21 0.51
N LYS A 62 -10.17 3.39 0.93
CA LYS A 62 -9.78 4.66 0.30
C LYS A 62 -8.30 5.01 0.55
N ILE A 63 -7.76 4.66 1.71
CA ILE A 63 -6.34 4.86 2.00
C ILE A 63 -5.49 3.92 1.13
N ALA A 64 -5.87 2.65 1.04
CA ALA A 64 -5.21 1.68 0.18
C ALA A 64 -5.17 2.15 -1.29
N SER A 65 -6.31 2.59 -1.83
CA SER A 65 -6.37 3.08 -3.22
C SER A 65 -5.50 4.31 -3.46
N PHE A 66 -5.41 5.25 -2.51
CA PHE A 66 -4.53 6.41 -2.65
C PHE A 66 -3.04 6.03 -2.64
N VAL A 67 -2.67 5.04 -1.82
CA VAL A 67 -1.30 4.53 -1.77
C VAL A 67 -0.96 3.78 -3.05
N GLU A 68 -1.89 2.99 -3.59
CA GLU A 68 -1.70 2.21 -4.82
C GLU A 68 -1.64 3.11 -6.07
N ASP A 69 -2.61 4.02 -6.25
CA ASP A 69 -2.72 4.83 -7.47
C ASP A 69 -1.64 5.92 -7.55
N ASP A 70 -1.52 6.76 -6.51
CA ASP A 70 -0.69 7.96 -6.58
C ASP A 70 0.73 7.71 -6.07
N ALA A 71 0.86 7.15 -4.86
CA ALA A 71 2.17 7.07 -4.18
C ALA A 71 3.07 5.97 -4.77
N LEU A 72 2.55 4.77 -5.00
CA LEU A 72 3.33 3.63 -5.51
C LEU A 72 3.73 3.87 -6.97
N THR A 73 2.80 4.35 -7.81
CA THR A 73 3.07 4.67 -9.22
C THR A 73 4.13 5.76 -9.36
N GLU A 74 4.01 6.87 -8.62
CA GLU A 74 4.98 7.96 -8.68
C GLU A 74 6.35 7.51 -8.13
N PHE A 75 6.35 6.70 -7.07
CA PHE A 75 7.58 6.13 -6.50
C PHE A 75 8.31 5.22 -7.48
N VAL A 76 7.62 4.27 -8.11
CA VAL A 76 8.18 3.35 -9.11
C VAL A 76 8.73 4.13 -10.31
N PHE A 77 7.96 5.12 -10.80
CA PHE A 77 8.42 5.98 -11.89
C PHE A 77 9.69 6.77 -11.54
N LEU A 78 9.75 7.36 -10.34
CA LEU A 78 10.92 8.11 -9.87
C LEU A 78 12.14 7.19 -9.67
N ARG A 79 11.96 6.02 -9.05
CA ARG A 79 12.99 4.97 -8.92
C ARG A 79 13.55 4.62 -10.29
N ASP A 80 12.69 4.22 -11.22
CA ASP A 80 13.11 3.77 -12.54
C ASP A 80 13.83 4.88 -13.31
N ARG A 81 13.43 6.16 -13.16
CA ARG A 81 14.17 7.31 -13.72
C ARG A 81 15.52 7.54 -13.05
N LEU A 82 15.59 7.47 -11.72
CA LEU A 82 16.84 7.64 -10.96
C LEU A 82 17.89 6.59 -11.37
N PHE A 83 17.47 5.36 -11.67
CA PHE A 83 18.38 4.28 -12.02
C PHE A 83 18.54 4.02 -13.54
N SER A 84 17.63 4.53 -14.40
CA SER A 84 17.76 4.45 -15.88
C SER A 84 18.63 5.56 -16.47
N VAL A 85 18.59 6.78 -15.94
CA VAL A 85 19.47 7.88 -16.38
C VAL A 85 20.95 7.51 -16.15
N ASP A 86 21.22 6.68 -15.15
CA ASP A 86 22.56 6.24 -14.77
C ASP A 86 23.12 5.12 -15.68
N GLN A 87 22.28 4.37 -16.42
CA GLN A 87 22.76 3.43 -17.46
C GLN A 87 23.22 4.15 -18.73
N ILE A 88 22.64 5.32 -19.01
CA ILE A 88 23.03 6.17 -20.14
C ILE A 88 24.37 6.88 -19.85
N ASP A 89 24.56 7.39 -18.63
CA ASP A 89 25.82 8.07 -18.25
C ASP A 89 27.01 7.11 -18.03
N LYS A 90 26.76 5.82 -17.77
CA LYS A 90 27.80 4.77 -17.70
C LYS A 90 28.21 4.19 -19.07
N GLY A 91 27.58 4.64 -20.16
CA GLY A 91 27.90 4.15 -21.51
C GLY A 91 27.47 2.70 -21.76
N GLU A 92 26.54 2.17 -20.98
CA GLU A 92 26.03 0.80 -21.10
C GLU A 92 24.77 0.75 -21.98
N PHE A 93 24.89 1.17 -23.23
CA PHE A 93 23.98 0.77 -24.31
C PHE A 93 24.82 0.29 -25.50
N ILE A 94 24.53 -0.92 -25.97
CA ILE A 94 25.05 -1.47 -27.25
C ILE A 94 24.28 -0.83 -28.40
#